data_AF-A0A2G6DTT9-F1
#
_entry.id   AF-A0A2G6DTT9-F1
#
_cell.length_a   1.000
_cell.length_b   1.000
_cell.length_c   1.000
_cell.angle_alpha   90.00
_cell.angle_beta   90.00
_cell.angle_gamma   90.00
#
_symmetry.space_group_name_H-M   'P 1'
#
loop_
_entity.id
_entity.type
_entity.pdbx_description
1 polymer ?
#
loop_
_entity_poly.entity_id
_entity_poly.type
_entity_poly.pdbx_seq_one_letter_code
_entity_poly.pdbx_strand_id
1 'polypeptide(L)'
;MLGRARSGSRCHVQPRNLRRPNRSRLSRSPLNRSRPNVPGPGRSRLRPGCRDLLARSSRPVSAPRGLVVSRPSRARQSRLRPSKRPPGNRKAPRHSLMFVGAAALLQMQVSQIKTYWYDRVQVSIFLCTESSEQPNCGAGGQGVTAEQKRAIEAELTSGPTSRYVDEVFYESSEQAYALFIEQFEGSAVEGNLTPEQMPESYRVKLKDPDQYLVVSQAVRNMQGVDQVQDQSSLLNRLFGLLNGLTAIAVVLGLVMLAAALLLIGTTVRLIAASRRREVEIMRLVGASRLLIQLPFLLEVTLISVLGAVLASGILWGLLQFGVDGYLAQQLRVIDYISADAMVLVAPGLLGLAIVIGVASSLVTTHWHLRV
;
A
#
# COMPACT_ATOMS: atom_id res chain seq x y z
N MET A 1 20.25 55.82 53.53
CA MET A 1 21.24 55.97 52.45
C MET A 1 21.28 54.69 51.63
N LEU A 2 21.55 54.84 50.32
CA LEU A 2 21.32 53.91 49.21
C LEU A 2 21.92 52.50 49.35
N GLY A 3 21.33 51.54 48.62
CA GLY A 3 22.04 50.30 48.26
C GLY A 3 21.17 49.20 47.60
N ARG A 4 20.64 49.46 46.40
CA ARG A 4 20.92 48.78 45.11
C ARG A 4 20.51 47.30 44.91
N ALA A 5 19.87 47.13 43.75
CA ALA A 5 19.29 45.95 43.15
C ALA A 5 20.26 44.80 42.84
N ARG A 6 19.74 43.57 42.87
CA ARG A 6 20.36 42.36 42.32
C ARG A 6 19.97 42.20 40.84
N SER A 7 20.97 42.18 39.96
CA SER A 7 20.89 41.73 38.57
C SER A 7 21.45 40.31 38.50
N GLY A 8 20.64 39.36 38.03
CA GLY A 8 21.05 37.98 37.74
C GLY A 8 21.09 37.79 36.22
N SER A 9 22.30 37.69 35.67
CA SER A 9 22.58 37.43 34.26
C SER A 9 22.41 35.94 33.92
N ARG A 10 21.62 35.68 32.86
CA ARG A 10 21.49 34.37 32.19
C ARG A 10 22.69 34.14 31.27
N CYS A 11 23.16 32.90 31.17
CA CYS A 11 24.07 32.46 30.11
C CYS A 11 23.38 31.43 29.20
N HIS A 12 23.32 31.76 27.92
CA HIS A 12 22.98 30.90 26.78
C HIS A 12 24.21 30.08 26.37
N VAL A 13 24.02 28.83 25.92
CA VAL A 13 25.06 28.06 25.20
C VAL A 13 24.48 27.52 23.90
N GLN A 14 25.28 27.67 22.84
CA GLN A 14 24.97 27.54 21.41
C GLN A 14 25.43 26.17 20.86
N PRO A 15 24.82 25.60 19.81
CA PRO A 15 25.14 24.26 19.31
C PRO A 15 26.43 24.22 18.45
N ARG A 16 27.15 23.10 18.52
CA ARG A 16 28.44 22.87 17.85
C ARG A 16 28.26 21.99 16.60
N ASN A 17 28.78 22.48 15.48
CA ASN A 17 28.79 21.86 14.14
C ASN A 17 29.38 20.45 14.10
N LEU A 18 28.72 19.54 13.37
CA LEU A 18 29.24 18.24 12.95
C LEU A 18 29.92 18.36 11.57
N ARG A 19 31.24 18.17 11.53
CA ARG A 19 32.02 17.99 10.30
C ARG A 19 31.85 16.57 9.76
N ARG A 20 31.60 16.43 8.46
CA ARG A 20 31.75 15.18 7.69
C ARG A 20 33.23 14.88 7.45
N PRO A 21 33.62 13.61 7.32
CA PRO A 21 34.72 13.22 6.45
C PRO A 21 34.23 12.40 5.25
N ASN A 22 35.01 12.52 4.18
CA ASN A 22 34.83 11.95 2.84
C ASN A 22 35.98 10.96 2.56
N ARG A 23 35.82 10.18 1.47
CA ARG A 23 36.76 9.31 0.73
C ARG A 23 36.95 7.90 1.28
N SER A 24 37.16 6.85 0.49
CA SER A 24 36.77 6.41 -0.86
C SER A 24 37.71 5.23 -1.18
N ARG A 25 37.15 4.16 -1.76
CA ARG A 25 37.81 3.04 -2.47
C ARG A 25 38.65 2.05 -1.63
N LEU A 26 38.31 0.76 -1.72
CA LEU A 26 39.04 -0.20 -2.56
C LEU A 26 38.31 -1.56 -2.60
N SER A 27 38.55 -2.25 -3.70
CA SER A 27 37.91 -3.45 -4.23
C SER A 27 38.64 -4.74 -3.81
N ARG A 28 37.89 -5.87 -3.72
CA ARG A 28 38.21 -7.25 -4.16
C ARG A 28 37.68 -8.34 -3.19
N SER A 29 36.71 -9.11 -3.70
CA SER A 29 36.62 -10.60 -3.81
C SER A 29 36.94 -11.56 -2.63
N PRO A 30 36.41 -12.81 -2.69
CA PRO A 30 35.88 -13.54 -1.53
C PRO A 30 36.80 -14.65 -1.00
N LEU A 31 36.59 -15.09 0.25
CA LEU A 31 36.81 -16.47 0.70
C LEU A 31 36.38 -16.65 2.17
N ASN A 32 35.42 -17.54 2.36
CA ASN A 32 35.42 -18.66 3.30
C ASN A 32 35.95 -18.49 4.75
N ARG A 33 35.09 -19.03 5.65
CA ARG A 33 35.39 -19.77 6.88
C ARG A 33 35.37 -19.04 8.23
N SER A 34 34.61 -19.68 9.11
CA SER A 34 34.82 -19.78 10.56
C SER A 34 34.12 -18.75 11.45
N ARG A 35 33.03 -19.21 12.10
CA ARG A 35 32.51 -18.63 13.34
C ARG A 35 33.63 -18.52 14.38
N PRO A 36 33.57 -17.50 15.26
CA PRO A 36 33.67 -17.85 16.67
C PRO A 36 32.72 -17.05 17.58
N ASN A 37 32.15 -17.83 18.50
CA ASN A 37 32.03 -17.62 19.94
C ASN A 37 31.65 -16.23 20.50
N VAL A 38 30.49 -16.19 21.14
CA VAL A 38 29.96 -15.09 21.96
C VAL A 38 30.65 -15.09 23.33
N PRO A 39 31.25 -13.98 23.80
CA PRO A 39 31.62 -13.81 25.20
C PRO A 39 30.50 -13.09 25.97
N GLY A 40 30.18 -13.58 27.17
CA GLY A 40 29.23 -12.98 28.11
C GLY A 40 29.69 -11.63 28.68
N PRO A 41 28.80 -10.90 29.38
CA PRO A 41 29.08 -9.55 29.85
C PRO A 41 30.08 -9.54 31.02
N GLY A 42 31.29 -9.04 30.73
CA GLY A 42 32.34 -8.76 31.70
C GLY A 42 32.09 -7.48 32.49
N ARG A 43 32.38 -7.57 33.79
CA ARG A 43 32.33 -6.51 34.80
C ARG A 43 33.17 -5.29 34.39
N SER A 44 32.57 -4.09 34.46
CA SER A 44 33.28 -2.82 34.34
C SER A 44 34.12 -2.55 35.59
N ARG A 45 35.45 -2.50 35.42
CA ARG A 45 36.41 -2.01 36.42
C ARG A 45 36.39 -0.48 36.43
N LEU A 46 36.13 0.11 37.60
CA LEU A 46 36.38 1.52 37.88
C LEU A 46 37.89 1.81 37.94
N ARG A 47 38.31 2.98 37.43
CA ARG A 47 39.65 3.54 37.63
C ARG A 47 39.76 4.28 38.97
N PRO A 48 40.95 4.30 39.60
CA PRO A 48 41.17 4.82 40.95
C PRO A 48 41.50 6.32 40.95
N GLY A 49 41.09 7.02 42.01
CA GLY A 49 41.51 8.40 42.29
C GLY A 49 40.37 9.27 42.78
N CYS A 50 39.98 9.08 44.04
CA CYS A 50 39.30 10.03 44.93
C CYS A 50 38.82 9.26 46.16
N ARG A 51 39.77 8.76 46.93
CA ARG A 51 39.56 8.21 48.27
C ARG A 51 40.35 9.14 49.18
N ASP A 52 39.66 9.66 50.19
CA ASP A 52 40.13 10.55 51.28
C ASP A 52 39.44 11.90 51.25
N LEU A 53 38.29 11.99 51.93
CA LEU A 53 37.83 13.18 52.68
C LEU A 53 36.44 12.95 53.29
N LEU A 54 36.20 11.84 54.01
CA LEU A 54 35.03 11.74 54.91
C LEU A 54 35.36 10.86 56.12
N ALA A 55 36.17 11.41 57.03
CA ALA A 55 36.34 10.86 58.37
C ALA A 55 36.79 11.96 59.34
N ARG A 56 35.86 12.81 59.81
CA ARG A 56 35.97 13.43 61.15
C ARG A 56 34.72 14.18 61.59
N SER A 57 34.43 14.00 62.87
CA SER A 57 33.61 14.83 63.75
C SER A 57 32.12 14.46 63.92
N SER A 58 31.93 13.42 64.71
CA SER A 58 30.77 13.25 65.59
C SER A 58 31.00 14.02 66.90
N ARG A 59 30.09 14.94 67.26
CA ARG A 59 29.82 15.36 68.66
C ARG A 59 28.31 15.48 68.86
N PRO A 60 27.74 15.02 69.99
CA PRO A 60 26.31 15.13 70.28
C PRO A 60 26.03 16.36 71.17
N VAL A 61 24.84 16.95 71.02
CA VAL A 61 24.26 17.93 71.97
C VAL A 61 22.78 17.59 72.20
N SER A 62 22.40 17.74 73.46
CA SER A 62 21.22 17.29 74.20
C SER A 62 19.96 18.19 74.10
N ALA A 63 18.76 17.55 74.07
CA ALA A 63 17.45 17.89 74.70
C ALA A 63 16.79 19.30 74.49
N PRO A 64 15.49 19.57 74.78
CA PRO A 64 14.52 18.82 75.61
C PRO A 64 13.03 18.76 75.12
N ARG A 65 12.19 18.28 76.06
CA ARG A 65 10.77 17.89 76.08
C ARG A 65 9.71 18.92 75.63
N GLY A 66 8.63 18.37 75.05
CA GLY A 66 7.24 18.62 75.45
C GLY A 66 6.49 19.79 74.80
N LEU A 67 5.46 19.49 73.99
CA LEU A 67 4.19 20.21 74.06
C LEU A 67 3.05 19.38 73.42
N VAL A 68 2.01 19.18 74.20
CA VAL A 68 0.70 18.62 73.83
C VAL A 68 -0.08 19.69 73.07
N VAL A 69 -0.60 19.40 71.87
CA VAL A 69 -1.75 20.14 71.31
C VAL A 69 -2.70 19.17 70.59
N SER A 70 -3.96 19.35 70.97
CA SER A 70 -5.20 18.64 70.73
C SER A 70 -5.70 18.64 69.27
N ARG A 71 -6.42 17.56 68.91
CA ARG A 71 -7.37 17.55 67.78
C ARG A 71 -8.56 18.45 68.09
N PRO A 72 -9.18 19.04 67.04
CA PRO A 72 -10.62 18.93 66.94
C PRO A 72 -11.09 18.48 65.55
N SER A 73 -12.08 17.60 65.61
CA SER A 73 -13.05 17.28 64.57
C SER A 73 -13.86 18.50 64.13
N ARG A 74 -14.06 18.70 62.81
CA ARG A 74 -15.38 19.00 62.22
C ARG A 74 -15.32 19.07 60.69
N ALA A 75 -16.12 18.19 60.09
CA ALA A 75 -16.97 18.41 58.93
C ALA A 75 -16.59 19.56 57.97
N ARG A 76 -16.06 19.19 56.81
CA ARG A 76 -16.33 19.93 55.58
C ARG A 76 -16.84 18.95 54.54
N GLN A 77 -18.16 18.80 54.52
CA GLN A 77 -18.90 18.16 53.43
C GLN A 77 -18.52 18.86 52.11
N SER A 78 -17.65 18.24 51.33
CA SER A 78 -17.53 18.53 49.92
C SER A 78 -18.80 17.99 49.25
N ARG A 79 -19.72 18.89 48.92
CA ARG A 79 -20.85 18.60 48.03
C ARG A 79 -20.29 18.04 46.73
N LEU A 80 -20.39 16.73 46.54
CA LEU A 80 -20.25 16.08 45.24
C LEU A 80 -21.41 16.60 44.38
N ARG A 81 -21.14 17.62 43.57
CA ARG A 81 -22.01 17.95 42.44
C ARG A 81 -22.02 16.73 41.53
N PRO A 82 -23.19 16.13 41.18
CA PRO A 82 -23.22 15.15 40.12
C PRO A 82 -22.83 15.89 38.84
N SER A 83 -21.65 15.57 38.30
CA SER A 83 -21.27 15.97 36.96
C SER A 83 -22.24 15.26 36.01
N LYS A 84 -23.32 15.95 35.63
CA LYS A 84 -24.07 15.64 34.41
C LYS A 84 -23.09 15.85 33.25
N ARG A 85 -22.31 14.82 32.92
CA ARG A 85 -21.69 14.76 31.59
C ARG A 85 -22.82 14.54 30.60
N PRO A 86 -22.99 15.38 29.58
CA PRO A 86 -23.92 15.06 28.51
C PRO A 86 -23.46 13.76 27.84
N PRO A 87 -24.38 12.92 27.32
CA PRO A 87 -23.99 11.78 26.52
C PRO A 87 -23.24 12.30 25.29
N GLY A 88 -21.92 12.13 25.32
CA GLY A 88 -21.05 12.48 24.21
C GLY A 88 -21.40 11.60 23.04
N ASN A 89 -22.12 12.18 22.07
CA ASN A 89 -22.48 11.58 20.80
C ASN A 89 -21.20 11.44 19.94
N ARG A 90 -20.28 10.56 20.35
CA ARG A 90 -19.09 10.22 19.55
C ARG A 90 -19.53 9.23 18.49
N LYS A 91 -19.95 9.78 17.35
CA LYS A 91 -20.16 9.00 16.14
C LYS A 91 -18.85 8.25 15.81
N ALA A 92 -18.88 6.93 15.88
CA ALA A 92 -17.76 6.08 15.51
C ALA A 92 -17.38 6.31 14.03
N PRO A 93 -16.10 6.25 13.64
CA PRO A 93 -15.69 6.42 12.26
C PRO A 93 -16.15 5.22 11.43
N ARG A 94 -17.23 5.39 10.66
CA ARG A 94 -17.82 4.36 9.76
C ARG A 94 -17.09 4.24 8.41
N HIS A 95 -15.95 4.91 8.25
CA HIS A 95 -15.34 5.17 6.95
C HIS A 95 -14.30 4.13 6.51
N SER A 96 -13.83 3.22 7.38
CA SER A 96 -12.77 2.25 7.06
C SER A 96 -13.19 1.21 6.02
N LEU A 97 -14.45 0.76 6.04
CA LEU A 97 -14.99 -0.22 5.09
C LEU A 97 -15.10 0.33 3.66
N MET A 98 -15.32 1.64 3.51
CA MET A 98 -15.36 2.28 2.20
C MET A 98 -14.00 2.25 1.51
N PHE A 99 -12.91 2.50 2.25
CA PHE A 99 -11.57 2.47 1.66
C PHE A 99 -11.19 1.06 1.19
N VAL A 100 -11.54 0.03 1.95
CA VAL A 100 -11.30 -1.36 1.55
C VAL A 100 -12.15 -1.75 0.33
N GLY A 101 -13.44 -1.40 0.32
CA GLY A 101 -14.32 -1.66 -0.83
C GLY A 101 -13.90 -0.90 -2.10
N ALA A 102 -13.51 0.37 -1.97
CA ALA A 102 -13.01 1.17 -3.09
C ALA A 102 -11.68 0.63 -3.64
N ALA A 103 -10.76 0.20 -2.77
CA ALA A 103 -9.50 -0.42 -3.20
C ALA A 103 -9.74 -1.75 -3.93
N ALA A 104 -10.68 -2.57 -3.45
CA ALA A 104 -11.02 -3.84 -4.10
C ALA A 104 -11.63 -3.63 -5.50
N LEU A 105 -12.56 -2.69 -5.65
CA LEU A 105 -13.12 -2.36 -6.96
C LEU A 105 -12.11 -1.73 -7.91
N LEU A 106 -11.26 -0.83 -7.42
CA LEU A 106 -10.17 -0.30 -8.22
C LEU A 106 -9.25 -1.41 -8.73
N GLN A 107 -8.92 -2.39 -7.88
CA GLN A 107 -8.10 -3.53 -8.30
C GLN A 107 -8.81 -4.39 -9.36
N MET A 108 -10.11 -4.61 -9.21
CA MET A 108 -10.91 -5.31 -10.23
C MET A 108 -10.95 -4.53 -11.55
N GLN A 109 -11.08 -3.20 -11.51
CA GLN A 109 -11.13 -2.37 -12.72
C GLN A 109 -9.77 -2.39 -13.42
N VAL A 110 -8.68 -2.26 -12.65
CA VAL A 110 -7.32 -2.39 -13.17
C VAL A 110 -7.14 -3.76 -13.82
N SER A 111 -7.65 -4.84 -13.21
CA SER A 111 -7.58 -6.18 -13.79
C SER A 111 -8.36 -6.33 -15.09
N GLN A 112 -9.58 -5.79 -15.20
CA GLN A 112 -10.37 -5.87 -16.42
C GLN A 112 -9.79 -5.02 -17.55
N ILE A 113 -9.32 -3.81 -17.23
CA ILE A 113 -8.58 -2.96 -18.17
C ILE A 113 -7.29 -3.67 -18.58
N LYS A 114 -6.60 -4.36 -17.66
CA LYS A 114 -5.45 -5.21 -17.99
C LYS A 114 -5.89 -6.20 -19.07
N THR A 115 -6.83 -7.09 -18.79
CA THR A 115 -7.23 -8.15 -19.73
C THR A 115 -7.67 -7.61 -21.10
N TYR A 116 -8.55 -6.60 -21.15
CA TYR A 116 -9.05 -6.03 -22.40
C TYR A 116 -7.94 -5.47 -23.29
N TRP A 117 -7.01 -4.71 -22.71
CA TRP A 117 -5.92 -4.13 -23.47
C TRP A 117 -4.87 -5.19 -23.82
N TYR A 118 -4.56 -6.10 -22.90
CA TYR A 118 -3.56 -7.13 -23.11
C TYR A 118 -3.96 -8.18 -24.17
N ASP A 119 -5.26 -8.48 -24.33
CA ASP A 119 -5.75 -9.34 -25.41
C ASP A 119 -5.55 -8.72 -26.80
N ARG A 120 -5.40 -7.39 -26.87
CA ARG A 120 -5.14 -6.62 -28.10
C ARG A 120 -3.70 -6.14 -28.23
N VAL A 121 -2.84 -6.37 -27.24
CA VAL A 121 -1.42 -6.03 -27.32
C VAL A 121 -0.76 -6.99 -28.29
N GLN A 122 -0.37 -6.44 -29.44
CA GLN A 122 0.41 -7.15 -30.44
C GLN A 122 1.85 -6.62 -30.42
N VAL A 123 2.80 -7.54 -30.53
CA VAL A 123 4.20 -7.20 -30.76
C VAL A 123 4.37 -6.89 -32.23
N SER A 124 4.86 -5.69 -32.53
CA SER A 124 5.09 -5.26 -33.90
C SER A 124 6.57 -5.43 -34.21
N ILE A 125 6.89 -6.40 -35.07
CA ILE A 125 8.24 -6.66 -35.56
C ILE A 125 8.35 -6.03 -36.94
N PHE A 126 8.96 -4.86 -37.02
CA PHE A 126 9.21 -4.17 -38.29
C PHE A 126 10.41 -4.79 -39.00
N LEU A 127 10.29 -5.00 -40.30
CA LEU A 127 11.33 -5.53 -41.16
C LEU A 127 12.18 -4.40 -41.76
N CYS A 128 13.37 -4.76 -42.20
CA CYS A 128 14.31 -3.83 -42.82
C CYS A 128 13.78 -3.24 -44.13
N THR A 129 13.88 -1.92 -44.24
CA THR A 129 13.60 -1.12 -45.45
C THR A 129 14.88 -0.49 -45.98
N GLU A 130 14.77 0.23 -47.09
CA GLU A 130 15.91 0.95 -47.68
C GLU A 130 16.43 2.10 -46.81
N SER A 131 15.63 2.58 -45.86
CA SER A 131 15.97 3.63 -44.91
C SER A 131 16.42 3.10 -43.55
N SER A 132 16.44 1.79 -43.32
CA SER A 132 16.84 1.20 -42.04
C SER A 132 18.37 1.26 -41.85
N GLU A 133 18.82 1.91 -40.77
CA GLU A 133 20.25 2.05 -40.42
C GLU A 133 20.77 0.94 -39.51
N GLN A 134 19.94 -0.04 -39.17
CA GLN A 134 20.31 -1.01 -38.15
C GLN A 134 21.32 -2.07 -38.63
N PRO A 135 22.21 -2.56 -37.74
CA PRO A 135 23.27 -3.51 -38.12
C PRO A 135 22.77 -4.84 -38.72
N ASN A 136 21.58 -5.26 -38.33
CA ASN A 136 20.85 -6.45 -38.78
C ASN A 136 20.19 -6.29 -40.16
N CYS A 137 20.13 -5.06 -40.70
CA CYS A 137 19.63 -4.74 -42.04
C CYS A 137 20.72 -4.69 -43.12
N GLY A 138 21.98 -5.00 -42.76
CA GLY A 138 23.11 -4.97 -43.68
C GLY A 138 23.62 -3.55 -43.95
N ALA A 139 24.88 -3.44 -44.39
CA ALA A 139 25.48 -2.16 -44.73
C ALA A 139 24.92 -1.66 -46.07
N GLY A 140 23.85 -0.85 -46.04
CA GLY A 140 23.38 -0.11 -47.21
C GLY A 140 21.88 -0.15 -47.52
N GLY A 141 21.01 -0.43 -46.55
CA GLY A 141 19.55 -0.31 -46.77
C GLY A 141 19.04 -1.28 -47.83
N GLN A 142 19.45 -2.55 -47.77
CA GLN A 142 18.83 -3.56 -48.61
C GLN A 142 17.53 -4.00 -47.94
N GLY A 143 16.41 -3.87 -48.64
CA GLY A 143 15.12 -4.38 -48.18
C GLY A 143 15.20 -5.87 -47.83
N VAL A 144 14.31 -6.32 -46.94
CA VAL A 144 14.36 -7.68 -46.41
C VAL A 144 14.22 -8.74 -47.52
N THR A 145 15.13 -9.73 -47.51
CA THR A 145 15.12 -10.81 -48.52
C THR A 145 14.05 -11.86 -48.22
N ALA A 146 13.57 -12.57 -49.25
CA ALA A 146 12.59 -13.65 -49.09
C ALA A 146 13.07 -14.78 -48.16
N GLU A 147 14.38 -15.03 -48.12
CA GLU A 147 14.98 -16.02 -47.19
C GLU A 147 14.93 -15.54 -45.74
N GLN A 148 15.25 -14.26 -45.48
CA GLN A 148 15.15 -13.67 -44.15
C GLN A 148 13.71 -13.64 -43.65
N LYS A 149 12.73 -13.31 -44.50
CA LYS A 149 11.30 -13.36 -44.14
C LYS A 149 10.90 -14.77 -43.67
N ARG A 150 11.25 -15.80 -44.44
CA ARG A 150 10.96 -17.20 -44.07
C ARG A 150 11.65 -17.62 -42.78
N ALA A 151 12.87 -17.16 -42.53
CA ALA A 151 13.59 -17.47 -41.29
C ALA A 151 12.91 -16.84 -40.05
N ILE A 152 12.47 -15.58 -40.17
CA ILE A 152 11.73 -14.88 -39.11
C ILE A 152 10.38 -15.55 -38.86
N GLU A 153 9.65 -15.85 -39.93
CA GLU A 153 8.36 -16.54 -39.83
C GLU A 153 8.50 -17.92 -39.17
N ALA A 154 9.50 -18.71 -39.59
CA ALA A 154 9.77 -20.03 -39.02
C ALA A 154 10.15 -19.96 -37.53
N GLU A 155 10.92 -18.96 -37.11
CA GLU A 155 11.24 -18.74 -35.69
C GLU A 155 9.95 -18.48 -34.87
N LEU A 156 9.06 -17.64 -35.39
CA LEU A 156 7.80 -17.26 -34.73
C LEU A 156 6.77 -18.41 -34.67
N THR A 157 6.66 -19.24 -35.71
CA THR A 157 5.67 -20.34 -35.77
C THR A 157 6.18 -21.68 -35.27
N SER A 158 7.45 -22.02 -35.54
CA SER A 158 8.01 -23.35 -35.28
C SER A 158 9.26 -23.35 -34.39
N GLY A 159 9.86 -22.18 -34.16
CA GLY A 159 11.06 -22.03 -33.36
C GLY A 159 10.81 -22.07 -31.84
N PRO A 160 11.87 -21.86 -31.03
CA PRO A 160 11.79 -21.80 -29.57
C PRO A 160 10.84 -20.72 -29.02
N THR A 161 10.53 -19.68 -29.81
CA THR A 161 9.62 -18.61 -29.43
C THR A 161 8.14 -18.96 -29.63
N SER A 162 7.82 -19.95 -30.47
CA SER A 162 6.43 -20.40 -30.75
C SER A 162 5.63 -20.79 -29.49
N ARG A 163 6.31 -21.24 -28.43
CA ARG A 163 5.67 -21.56 -27.14
C ARG A 163 5.03 -20.34 -26.47
N TYR A 164 5.46 -19.13 -26.80
CA TYR A 164 4.96 -17.87 -26.26
C TYR A 164 4.04 -17.13 -27.23
N VAL A 165 4.01 -17.55 -28.50
CA VAL A 165 3.19 -16.95 -29.55
C VAL A 165 1.85 -17.66 -29.64
N ASP A 166 0.79 -16.88 -29.74
CA ASP A 166 -0.59 -17.33 -29.95
C ASP A 166 -0.93 -17.26 -31.45
N GLU A 167 -0.80 -16.06 -32.03
CA GLU A 167 -1.10 -15.80 -33.44
C GLU A 167 -0.02 -14.91 -34.06
N VAL A 168 0.24 -15.10 -35.36
CA VAL A 168 1.13 -14.27 -36.17
C VAL A 168 0.36 -13.76 -37.37
N PHE A 169 0.33 -12.45 -37.54
CA PHE A 169 -0.25 -11.78 -38.70
C PHE A 169 0.84 -11.03 -39.45
N TYR A 170 0.93 -11.25 -40.76
CA TYR A 170 1.85 -10.51 -41.61
C TYR A 170 1.12 -9.33 -42.25
N GLU A 171 1.69 -8.15 -42.09
CA GLU A 171 1.18 -6.89 -42.61
C GLU A 171 2.16 -6.38 -43.68
N SER A 172 1.68 -6.29 -44.92
CA SER A 172 2.48 -5.74 -46.02
C SER A 172 2.60 -4.22 -45.91
N SER A 173 3.60 -3.64 -46.57
CA SER A 173 3.78 -2.18 -46.64
C SER A 173 2.54 -1.44 -47.16
N GLU A 174 1.81 -2.03 -48.12
CA GLU A 174 0.57 -1.49 -48.66
C GLU A 174 -0.57 -1.49 -47.64
N GLN A 175 -0.71 -2.58 -46.87
CA GLN A 175 -1.69 -2.68 -45.78
C GLN A 175 -1.36 -1.70 -44.65
N ALA A 176 -0.08 -1.61 -44.27
CA ALA A 176 0.39 -0.67 -43.27
C ALA A 176 0.12 0.78 -43.70
N TYR A 177 0.32 1.10 -44.98
CA TYR A 177 0.00 2.42 -45.53
C TYR A 177 -1.51 2.71 -45.50
N ALA A 178 -2.35 1.76 -45.90
CA ALA A 178 -3.80 1.93 -45.87
C ALA A 178 -4.32 2.22 -44.45
N LEU A 179 -3.86 1.44 -43.46
CA LEU A 179 -4.18 1.66 -42.04
C LEU A 179 -3.65 3.00 -41.53
N PHE A 180 -2.47 3.42 -41.99
CA PHE A 180 -1.89 4.71 -41.64
C PHE A 180 -2.74 5.88 -42.15
N ILE A 181 -3.17 5.85 -43.42
CA ILE A 181 -4.03 6.89 -43.97
C ILE A 181 -5.38 6.94 -43.24
N GLU A 182 -5.99 5.80 -42.95
CA GLU A 182 -7.25 5.73 -42.19
C GLU A 182 -7.09 6.31 -40.77
N GLN A 183 -6.00 6.01 -40.08
CA GLN A 183 -5.77 6.49 -38.71
C GLN A 183 -5.44 7.98 -38.63
N PHE A 184 -4.84 8.54 -39.69
CA PHE A 184 -4.33 9.91 -39.73
C PHE A 184 -5.12 10.82 -40.68
N GLU A 185 -6.32 10.40 -41.09
CA GLU A 185 -7.24 11.17 -41.93
C GLU A 185 -7.49 12.57 -41.34
N GLY A 186 -7.21 13.62 -42.12
CA GLY A 186 -7.38 15.02 -41.72
C GLY A 186 -6.24 15.60 -40.87
N SER A 187 -5.13 14.89 -40.72
CA SER A 187 -3.92 15.39 -40.05
C SER A 187 -2.87 15.92 -41.03
N ALA A 188 -1.97 16.80 -40.57
CA ALA A 188 -0.88 17.36 -41.40
C ALA A 188 0.17 16.33 -41.88
N VAL A 189 0.01 15.06 -41.50
CA VAL A 189 0.90 13.95 -41.87
C VAL A 189 0.37 13.17 -43.08
N GLU A 190 -0.88 13.43 -43.48
CA GLU A 190 -1.53 12.83 -44.65
C GLU A 190 -0.77 13.24 -45.94
N GLY A 191 -0.30 12.26 -46.71
CA GLY A 191 0.35 12.47 -48.01
C GLY A 191 1.87 12.68 -48.02
N ASN A 192 2.54 12.67 -46.86
CA ASN A 192 4.01 12.83 -46.79
C ASN A 192 4.80 11.51 -46.86
N LEU A 193 4.13 10.37 -46.91
CA LEU A 193 4.74 9.04 -46.94
C LEU A 193 4.25 8.28 -48.18
N THR A 194 5.16 7.56 -48.85
CA THR A 194 4.81 6.59 -49.89
C THR A 194 4.67 5.18 -49.28
N PRO A 195 3.94 4.25 -49.93
CA PRO A 195 3.84 2.87 -49.47
C PRO A 195 5.21 2.18 -49.30
N GLU A 196 6.18 2.53 -50.15
CA GLU A 196 7.55 1.99 -50.14
C GLU A 196 8.35 2.40 -48.89
N GLN A 197 7.96 3.51 -48.26
CA GLN A 197 8.58 4.00 -47.02
C GLN A 197 7.97 3.32 -45.77
N MET A 198 6.89 2.57 -45.93
CA MET A 198 6.26 1.85 -44.82
C MET A 198 6.94 0.50 -44.62
N PRO A 199 7.50 0.22 -43.43
CA PRO A 199 8.09 -1.08 -43.15
C PRO A 199 7.00 -2.15 -43.11
N GLU A 200 7.26 -3.27 -43.78
CA GLU A 200 6.51 -4.49 -43.55
C GLU A 200 6.66 -4.93 -42.09
N SER A 201 5.64 -5.58 -41.53
CA SER A 201 5.72 -6.02 -40.15
C SER A 201 5.01 -7.35 -39.87
N TYR A 202 5.55 -8.09 -38.90
CA TYR A 202 4.84 -9.19 -38.27
C TYR A 202 4.20 -8.69 -36.97
N ARG A 203 2.88 -8.78 -36.90
CA ARG A 203 2.09 -8.55 -35.70
C ARG A 203 1.90 -9.86 -34.97
N VAL A 204 2.56 -10.00 -33.83
CA VAL A 204 2.60 -11.24 -33.05
C VAL A 204 1.78 -11.06 -31.78
N LYS A 205 0.72 -11.84 -31.64
CA LYS A 205 -0.05 -11.94 -30.40
C LYS A 205 0.62 -12.97 -29.49
N LEU A 206 0.87 -12.58 -28.25
CA LEU A 206 1.51 -13.44 -27.25
C LEU A 206 0.46 -14.18 -26.42
N LYS A 207 0.76 -15.42 -26.04
CA LYS A 207 -0.05 -16.19 -25.06
C LYS A 207 0.01 -15.58 -23.66
N ASP A 208 1.21 -15.16 -23.28
CA ASP A 208 1.43 -14.38 -22.07
C ASP A 208 2.17 -13.09 -22.46
N PRO A 209 1.48 -11.94 -22.41
CA PRO A 209 2.05 -10.67 -22.81
C PRO A 209 3.13 -10.15 -21.84
N ASP A 210 3.21 -10.68 -20.61
CA ASP A 210 4.31 -10.38 -19.69
C ASP A 210 5.63 -11.06 -20.15
N GLN A 211 5.57 -12.06 -21.06
CA GLN A 211 6.74 -12.74 -21.67
C GLN A 211 7.31 -12.02 -22.90
N TYR A 212 6.85 -10.80 -23.22
CA TYR A 212 7.31 -10.01 -24.36
C TYR A 212 8.84 -9.92 -24.49
N LEU A 213 9.54 -9.69 -23.37
CA LEU A 213 10.99 -9.50 -23.38
C LEU A 213 11.73 -10.73 -23.92
N VAL A 214 11.20 -11.92 -23.70
CA VAL A 214 11.81 -13.18 -24.18
C VAL A 214 11.70 -13.26 -25.71
N VAL A 215 10.51 -13.00 -26.25
CA VAL A 215 10.28 -13.03 -27.70
C VAL A 215 11.05 -11.90 -28.38
N SER A 216 10.90 -10.67 -27.90
CA SER A 216 11.58 -9.50 -28.50
C SER A 216 13.10 -9.62 -28.50
N GLN A 217 13.72 -10.17 -27.46
CA GLN A 217 15.18 -10.38 -27.45
C GLN A 217 15.64 -11.48 -28.41
N ALA A 218 14.82 -12.51 -28.61
CA ALA A 218 15.11 -13.58 -29.55
C ALA A 218 15.05 -13.10 -31.01
N VAL A 219 14.02 -12.33 -31.37
CA VAL A 219 13.86 -11.83 -32.76
C VAL A 219 14.66 -10.55 -33.07
N ARG A 220 14.94 -9.68 -32.10
CA ARG A 220 15.60 -8.38 -32.36
C ARG A 220 16.96 -8.49 -33.04
N ASN A 221 17.71 -9.55 -32.78
CA ASN A 221 19.04 -9.76 -33.36
C ASN A 221 19.04 -10.60 -34.65
N MET A 222 17.86 -10.99 -35.14
CA MET A 222 17.77 -11.72 -36.41
C MET A 222 18.03 -10.78 -37.58
N GLN A 223 18.66 -11.31 -38.64
CA GLN A 223 18.86 -10.54 -39.86
C GLN A 223 17.53 -10.27 -40.55
N GLY A 224 17.33 -9.05 -41.04
CA GLY A 224 16.09 -8.64 -41.70
C GLY A 224 15.02 -8.05 -40.77
N VAL A 225 15.25 -8.05 -39.45
CA VAL A 225 14.43 -7.29 -38.49
C VAL A 225 15.02 -5.90 -38.35
N ASP A 226 14.23 -4.84 -38.50
CA ASP A 226 14.63 -3.49 -38.14
C ASP A 226 14.29 -3.29 -36.67
N GLN A 227 13.08 -2.86 -36.36
CA GLN A 227 12.69 -2.55 -34.99
C GLN A 227 11.66 -3.54 -34.45
N VAL A 228 11.91 -4.09 -33.26
CA VAL A 228 10.86 -4.73 -32.47
C VAL A 228 10.28 -3.68 -31.53
N GLN A 229 9.06 -3.22 -31.82
CA GLN A 229 8.39 -2.18 -31.06
C GLN A 229 7.52 -2.78 -29.97
N ASP A 230 7.74 -2.32 -28.73
CA ASP A 230 7.03 -2.80 -27.55
C ASP A 230 5.93 -1.82 -27.12
N GLN A 231 4.69 -2.11 -27.52
CA GLN A 231 3.54 -1.37 -26.99
C GLN A 231 3.25 -1.76 -25.53
N SER A 232 3.69 -2.94 -25.07
CA SER A 232 3.50 -3.41 -23.69
C SER A 232 4.37 -2.67 -22.67
N SER A 233 5.53 -2.13 -23.07
CA SER A 233 6.45 -1.43 -22.14
C SER A 233 5.82 -0.22 -21.47
N LEU A 234 5.05 0.58 -22.22
CA LEU A 234 4.34 1.75 -21.72
C LEU A 234 3.18 1.34 -20.81
N LEU A 235 2.41 0.33 -21.24
CA LEU A 235 1.32 -0.25 -20.48
C LEU A 235 1.82 -0.86 -19.16
N ASN A 236 2.94 -1.59 -19.17
CA ASN A 236 3.57 -2.18 -17.99
C ASN A 236 3.97 -1.12 -16.95
N ARG A 237 4.48 0.04 -17.39
CA ARG A 237 4.76 1.16 -16.48
C ARG A 237 3.48 1.71 -15.86
N LEU A 238 2.45 1.90 -16.67
CA LEU A 238 1.14 2.37 -16.19
C LEU A 238 0.51 1.38 -15.20
N PHE A 239 0.45 0.10 -15.54
CA PHE A 239 -0.08 -0.94 -14.66
C PHE A 239 0.78 -1.12 -13.41
N GLY A 240 2.10 -0.96 -13.50
CA GLY A 240 3.00 -0.93 -12.35
C GLY A 240 2.67 0.22 -11.40
N LEU A 241 2.41 1.42 -11.93
CA LEU A 241 1.97 2.58 -11.14
C LEU A 241 0.59 2.34 -10.50
N LEU A 242 -0.38 1.83 -11.26
CA LEU A 242 -1.73 1.51 -10.78
C LEU A 242 -1.69 0.46 -9.66
N ASN A 243 -0.91 -0.61 -9.83
CA ASN A 243 -0.71 -1.63 -8.80
C ASN A 243 0.00 -1.04 -7.56
N GLY A 244 0.96 -0.13 -7.75
CA GLY A 244 1.59 0.60 -6.66
C GLY A 244 0.60 1.45 -5.87
N LEU A 245 -0.31 2.15 -6.56
CA LEU A 245 -1.40 2.92 -5.95
C LEU A 245 -2.37 2.00 -5.18
N THR A 246 -2.77 0.86 -5.75
CA THR A 246 -3.60 -0.12 -5.02
C THR A 246 -2.88 -0.63 -3.77
N ALA A 247 -1.59 -0.95 -3.86
CA ALA A 247 -0.82 -1.41 -2.71
C ALA A 247 -0.81 -0.36 -1.57
N ILE A 248 -0.63 0.92 -1.92
CA ILE A 248 -0.73 2.02 -0.95
C ILE A 248 -2.14 2.09 -0.35
N ALA A 249 -3.19 1.98 -1.16
CA ALA A 249 -4.57 2.00 -0.69
C ALA A 249 -4.88 0.85 0.29
N VAL A 250 -4.37 -0.37 0.01
CA VAL A 250 -4.50 -1.53 0.90
C VAL A 250 -3.77 -1.28 2.22
N VAL A 251 -2.54 -0.77 2.19
CA VAL A 251 -1.77 -0.44 3.40
C VAL A 251 -2.50 0.62 4.24
N LEU A 252 -3.01 1.68 3.61
CA LEU A 252 -3.80 2.71 4.29
C LEU A 252 -5.09 2.11 4.90
N GLY A 253 -5.76 1.22 4.17
CA GLY A 253 -6.93 0.49 4.66
C GLY A 253 -6.62 -0.33 5.92
N LEU A 254 -5.49 -1.05 5.94
CA LEU A 254 -5.04 -1.81 7.11
C LEU A 254 -4.71 -0.91 8.31
N VAL A 255 -4.04 0.22 8.07
CA VAL A 255 -3.74 1.21 9.14
C VAL A 255 -5.03 1.79 9.71
N MET A 256 -5.99 2.15 8.85
CA MET A 256 -7.31 2.63 9.27
C MET A 256 -8.09 1.57 10.05
N LEU A 257 -8.00 0.30 9.65
CA LEU A 257 -8.60 -0.82 10.37
C LEU A 257 -7.97 -0.98 11.76
N ALA A 258 -6.63 -0.94 11.87
CA ALA A 258 -5.94 -1.00 13.16
C ALA A 258 -6.33 0.18 14.08
N ALA A 259 -6.40 1.39 13.54
CA ALA A 259 -6.86 2.57 14.27
C ALA A 259 -8.31 2.42 14.78
N ALA A 260 -9.20 1.88 13.93
CA ALA A 260 -10.58 1.61 14.30
C ALA A 260 -10.67 0.57 15.43
N LEU A 261 -9.91 -0.53 15.37
CA LEU A 261 -9.87 -1.55 16.42
C LEU A 261 -9.38 -0.97 17.76
N LEU A 262 -8.35 -0.12 17.74
CA LEU A 262 -7.85 0.56 18.94
C LEU A 262 -8.92 1.49 19.54
N LEU A 263 -9.63 2.24 18.70
CA LEU A 263 -10.71 3.11 19.14
C LEU A 263 -11.90 2.32 19.71
N ILE A 264 -12.25 1.19 19.11
CA ILE A 264 -13.30 0.29 19.61
C ILE A 264 -12.88 -0.26 20.98
N GLY A 265 -11.67 -0.79 21.12
CA GLY A 265 -11.19 -1.34 22.39
C GLY A 265 -11.20 -0.32 23.53
N THR A 266 -10.78 0.91 23.26
CA THR A 266 -10.84 2.00 24.26
C THR A 266 -12.27 2.39 24.62
N THR A 267 -13.20 2.37 23.65
CA THR A 267 -14.61 2.70 23.88
C THR A 267 -15.32 1.59 24.65
N VAL A 268 -15.12 0.32 24.29
CA VAL A 268 -15.68 -0.84 25.01
C VAL A 268 -15.22 -0.81 26.47
N ARG A 269 -13.95 -0.48 26.74
CA ARG A 269 -13.44 -0.34 28.10
C ARG A 269 -14.18 0.74 28.90
N LEU A 270 -14.53 1.87 28.28
CA LEU A 270 -15.30 2.94 28.92
C LEU A 270 -16.74 2.50 29.22
N ILE A 271 -17.41 1.82 28.29
CA ILE A 271 -18.79 1.33 28.45
C ILE A 271 -18.85 0.20 29.49
N ALA A 272 -17.90 -0.73 29.46
CA ALA A 272 -17.81 -1.80 30.45
C ALA A 272 -17.55 -1.22 31.86
N ALA A 273 -16.78 -0.14 31.97
CA ALA A 273 -16.50 0.50 33.25
C ALA A 273 -17.74 1.16 33.88
N SER A 274 -18.65 1.71 33.08
CA SER A 274 -19.89 2.30 33.60
C SER A 274 -20.94 1.25 33.98
N ARG A 275 -20.93 0.07 33.34
CA ARG A 275 -21.86 -1.04 33.61
C ARG A 275 -21.35 -2.09 34.61
N ARG A 276 -20.27 -1.80 35.36
CA ARG A 276 -19.64 -2.77 36.28
C ARG A 276 -20.62 -3.38 37.29
N ARG A 277 -21.56 -2.60 37.82
CA ARG A 277 -22.55 -3.07 38.81
C ARG A 277 -23.54 -4.09 38.21
N GLU A 278 -23.97 -3.88 36.97
CA GLU A 278 -24.86 -4.81 36.27
C GLU A 278 -24.16 -6.15 36.01
N VAL A 279 -22.89 -6.08 35.59
CA VAL A 279 -22.05 -7.27 35.36
C VAL A 279 -21.77 -8.03 36.65
N GLU A 280 -21.58 -7.34 37.77
CA GLU A 280 -21.37 -7.94 39.09
C GLU A 280 -22.61 -8.72 39.56
N ILE A 281 -23.81 -8.16 39.38
CA ILE A 281 -25.07 -8.87 39.67
C ILE A 281 -25.22 -10.11 38.77
N MET A 282 -24.96 -9.99 37.47
CA MET A 282 -25.00 -11.15 36.56
C MET A 282 -24.03 -12.26 36.97
N ARG A 283 -22.83 -11.91 37.46
CA ARG A 283 -21.87 -12.90 37.97
C ARG A 283 -22.35 -13.59 39.25
N LEU A 284 -23.01 -12.87 40.14
CA LEU A 284 -23.56 -13.43 41.39
C LEU A 284 -24.69 -14.44 41.16
N VAL A 285 -25.43 -14.30 40.06
CA VAL A 285 -26.48 -15.24 39.65
C VAL A 285 -25.90 -16.44 38.86
N GLY A 286 -24.57 -16.52 38.69
CA GLY A 286 -23.90 -17.62 37.99
C GLY A 286 -23.95 -17.52 36.47
N ALA A 287 -24.18 -16.33 35.90
CA ALA A 287 -24.22 -16.16 34.45
C ALA A 287 -22.88 -16.58 33.81
N SER A 288 -22.97 -17.35 32.72
CA SER A 288 -21.80 -17.79 31.95
C SER A 288 -21.07 -16.59 31.33
N ARG A 289 -19.77 -16.73 31.09
CA ARG A 289 -18.93 -15.67 30.50
C ARG A 289 -19.49 -15.18 29.14
N LEU A 290 -20.14 -16.07 28.38
CA LEU A 290 -20.78 -15.77 27.11
C LEU A 290 -22.01 -14.86 27.27
N LEU A 291 -22.86 -15.09 28.28
CA LEU A 291 -24.04 -14.27 28.54
C LEU A 291 -23.66 -12.82 28.87
N ILE A 292 -22.55 -12.62 29.57
CA ILE A 292 -22.03 -11.28 29.90
C ILE A 292 -21.44 -10.57 28.66
N GLN A 293 -20.91 -11.34 27.70
CA GLN A 293 -20.24 -10.81 26.49
C GLN A 293 -21.18 -10.60 25.31
N LEU A 294 -22.29 -11.34 25.26
CA LEU A 294 -23.28 -11.28 24.19
C LEU A 294 -23.76 -9.86 23.83
N PRO A 295 -24.12 -8.97 24.79
CA PRO A 295 -24.62 -7.64 24.45
C PRO A 295 -23.55 -6.79 23.73
N PHE A 296 -22.29 -6.91 24.13
CA PHE A 296 -21.18 -6.18 23.49
C PHE A 296 -20.85 -6.74 22.11
N LEU A 297 -20.89 -8.06 21.96
CA LEU A 297 -20.64 -8.71 20.67
C LEU A 297 -21.72 -8.36 19.64
N LEU A 298 -22.99 -8.38 20.04
CA LEU A 298 -24.11 -8.01 19.18
C LEU A 298 -24.02 -6.54 18.74
N GLU A 299 -23.69 -5.62 19.64
CA GLU A 299 -23.57 -4.20 19.33
C GLU A 299 -22.50 -3.94 18.26
N VAL A 300 -21.30 -4.51 18.42
CA VAL A 300 -20.19 -4.32 17.46
C VAL A 300 -20.47 -5.00 16.12
N THR A 301 -20.98 -6.24 16.14
CA THR A 301 -21.29 -6.98 14.91
C THR A 301 -22.38 -6.27 14.10
N LEU A 302 -23.44 -5.78 14.74
CA LEU A 302 -24.51 -5.03 14.06
C LEU A 302 -23.99 -3.74 13.43
N ILE A 303 -23.12 -3.00 14.13
CA ILE A 303 -22.52 -1.77 13.60
C ILE A 303 -21.64 -2.09 12.37
N SER A 304 -20.85 -3.17 12.41
CA SER A 304 -20.03 -3.60 11.28
C SER A 304 -20.87 -4.03 10.07
N VAL A 305 -21.93 -4.81 10.30
CA VAL A 305 -22.86 -5.23 9.23
C VAL A 305 -23.53 -4.02 8.60
N LEU A 306 -24.07 -3.10 9.40
CA LEU A 306 -24.67 -1.86 8.88
C LEU A 306 -23.66 -1.00 8.11
N GLY A 307 -22.42 -0.93 8.60
CA GLY A 307 -21.33 -0.25 7.89
C GLY A 307 -21.03 -0.87 6.53
N ALA A 308 -21.01 -2.20 6.43
CA ALA A 308 -20.77 -2.93 5.19
C ALA A 308 -21.93 -2.77 4.19
N VAL A 309 -23.18 -2.83 4.67
CA VAL A 309 -24.36 -2.56 3.84
C VAL A 309 -24.33 -1.13 3.28
N LEU A 310 -24.04 -0.14 4.13
CA LEU A 310 -23.94 1.26 3.68
C LEU A 310 -22.77 1.48 2.73
N ALA A 311 -21.60 0.90 3.00
CA ALA A 311 -20.45 0.99 2.10
C ALA A 311 -20.78 0.37 0.74
N SER A 312 -21.42 -0.81 0.72
CA SER A 312 -21.85 -1.47 -0.50
C SER A 312 -22.88 -0.64 -1.27
N GLY A 313 -23.89 -0.09 -0.60
CA GLY A 313 -24.90 0.78 -1.25
C GLY A 313 -24.31 2.06 -1.83
N ILE A 314 -23.35 2.69 -1.14
CA ILE A 314 -22.67 3.89 -1.62
C ILE A 314 -21.80 3.57 -2.84
N LEU A 315 -21.09 2.44 -2.78
CA LEU A 315 -20.26 1.97 -3.89
C LEU A 315 -21.11 1.67 -5.14
N TRP A 316 -22.29 1.08 -4.95
CA TRP A 316 -23.23 0.79 -6.02
C TRP A 316 -23.75 2.07 -6.67
N GLY A 317 -24.17 3.03 -5.85
CA GLY A 317 -24.59 4.34 -6.34
C GLY A 317 -23.46 5.08 -7.07
N LEU A 318 -22.22 4.98 -6.59
CA LEU A 318 -21.08 5.64 -7.22
C LEU A 318 -20.76 5.06 -8.60
N LEU A 319 -20.90 3.74 -8.78
CA LEU A 319 -20.74 3.08 -10.08
C LEU A 319 -21.85 3.51 -11.04
N GLN A 320 -23.11 3.36 -10.63
CA GLN A 320 -24.27 3.62 -11.49
C GLN A 320 -24.40 5.11 -11.89
N PHE A 321 -24.24 6.03 -10.94
CA PHE A 321 -24.43 7.46 -11.23
C PHE A 321 -23.12 8.16 -11.63
N GLY A 322 -21.98 7.72 -11.10
CA GLY A 322 -20.68 8.33 -11.37
C GLY A 322 -20.02 7.80 -12.63
N VAL A 323 -19.90 6.48 -12.77
CA VAL A 323 -19.18 5.85 -13.88
C VAL A 323 -20.08 5.75 -15.11
N ASP A 324 -21.22 5.07 -14.97
CA ASP A 324 -22.14 4.83 -16.11
C ASP A 324 -22.89 6.10 -16.54
N GLY A 325 -23.17 7.00 -15.59
CA GLY A 325 -23.86 8.26 -15.87
C GLY A 325 -22.99 9.35 -16.49
N TYR A 326 -21.77 9.58 -15.96
CA TYR A 326 -20.94 10.73 -16.33
C TYR A 326 -19.71 10.36 -17.18
N LEU A 327 -19.00 9.28 -16.84
CA LEU A 327 -17.77 8.90 -17.55
C LEU A 327 -18.06 8.11 -18.84
N ALA A 328 -19.06 7.23 -18.84
CA ALA A 328 -19.39 6.40 -20.00
C ALA A 328 -19.91 7.22 -21.22
N GLN A 329 -20.46 8.41 -20.99
CA GLN A 329 -20.83 9.33 -22.09
C GLN A 329 -19.62 9.94 -22.81
N GLN A 330 -18.47 10.07 -22.13
CA GLN A 330 -17.25 10.66 -22.72
C GLN A 330 -16.26 9.63 -23.24
N LEU A 331 -16.27 8.40 -22.70
CA LEU A 331 -15.28 7.37 -23.03
C LEU A 331 -15.98 6.02 -23.32
N ARG A 332 -16.58 5.88 -24.51
CA ARG A 332 -17.23 4.62 -24.99
C ARG A 332 -16.27 3.46 -25.29
N VAL A 333 -14.97 3.62 -25.05
CA VAL A 333 -13.91 2.73 -25.57
C VAL A 333 -13.53 1.61 -24.59
N ILE A 334 -14.00 1.66 -23.34
CA ILE A 334 -13.65 0.70 -22.28
C ILE A 334 -14.92 0.13 -21.68
N ASP A 335 -15.06 -1.20 -21.67
CA ASP A 335 -16.08 -1.87 -20.86
C ASP A 335 -15.78 -1.59 -19.38
N TYR A 336 -16.63 -0.79 -18.75
CA TYR A 336 -16.56 -0.49 -17.32
C TYR A 336 -17.14 -1.66 -16.53
N ILE A 337 -16.67 -1.85 -15.27
CA ILE A 337 -17.20 -2.88 -14.38
C ILE A 337 -18.73 -2.83 -14.38
N SER A 338 -19.33 -3.89 -14.89
CA SER A 338 -20.77 -4.08 -14.91
C SER A 338 -21.29 -4.41 -13.50
N ALA A 339 -22.58 -4.15 -13.28
CA ALA A 339 -23.25 -4.36 -11.99
C ALA A 339 -23.17 -5.81 -11.46
N ASP A 340 -22.76 -6.77 -12.29
CA ASP A 340 -22.55 -8.18 -11.98
C ASP A 340 -21.31 -8.43 -11.10
N ALA A 341 -20.21 -7.70 -11.29
CA ALA A 341 -19.03 -7.81 -10.39
C ALA A 341 -19.41 -7.45 -8.95
N MET A 342 -20.40 -6.58 -8.79
CA MET A 342 -20.89 -6.17 -7.48
C MET A 342 -21.67 -7.28 -6.75
N VAL A 343 -22.34 -8.16 -7.50
CA VAL A 343 -23.00 -9.35 -6.95
C VAL A 343 -21.98 -10.32 -6.34
N LEU A 344 -20.76 -10.34 -6.88
CA LEU A 344 -19.67 -11.16 -6.36
C LEU A 344 -18.96 -10.52 -5.15
N VAL A 345 -18.75 -9.20 -5.17
CA VAL A 345 -17.98 -8.48 -4.14
C VAL A 345 -18.79 -8.19 -2.87
N ALA A 346 -20.08 -7.88 -3.00
CA ALA A 346 -20.95 -7.55 -1.87
C ALA A 346 -21.02 -8.64 -0.77
N PRO A 347 -21.23 -9.94 -1.08
CA PRO A 347 -21.21 -10.99 -0.07
C PRO A 347 -19.83 -11.15 0.58
N GLY A 348 -18.75 -10.95 -0.19
CA GLY A 348 -17.37 -10.96 0.34
C GLY A 348 -17.12 -9.85 1.36
N LEU A 349 -17.58 -8.62 1.07
CA LEU A 349 -17.49 -7.49 2.00
C LEU A 349 -18.32 -7.72 3.28
N LEU A 350 -19.53 -8.26 3.15
CA LEU A 350 -20.38 -8.62 4.30
C LEU A 350 -19.71 -9.69 5.16
N GLY A 351 -19.20 -10.76 4.55
CA GLY A 351 -18.47 -11.82 5.25
C GLY A 351 -17.26 -11.26 6.00
N LEU A 352 -16.44 -10.44 5.33
CA LEU A 352 -15.29 -9.79 5.94
C LEU A 352 -15.69 -8.88 7.12
N ALA A 353 -16.78 -8.12 6.99
CA ALA A 353 -17.27 -7.24 8.06
C ALA A 353 -17.75 -8.01 9.29
N ILE A 354 -18.41 -9.15 9.09
CA ILE A 354 -18.80 -10.06 10.19
C ILE A 354 -17.56 -10.62 10.87
N VAL A 355 -16.59 -11.11 10.09
CA VAL A 355 -15.32 -11.64 10.62
C VAL A 355 -14.58 -10.57 11.44
N ILE A 356 -14.46 -9.36 10.92
CA ILE A 356 -13.81 -8.24 11.63
C ILE A 356 -14.59 -7.87 12.90
N GLY A 357 -15.92 -7.82 12.84
CA GLY A 357 -16.76 -7.51 14.01
C GLY A 357 -16.59 -8.53 15.14
N VAL A 358 -16.67 -9.82 14.79
CA VAL A 358 -16.49 -10.93 15.73
C VAL A 358 -15.06 -10.96 16.27
N ALA A 359 -14.05 -10.87 15.41
CA ALA A 359 -12.63 -10.88 15.81
C ALA A 359 -12.31 -9.69 16.72
N SER A 360 -12.80 -8.50 16.41
CA SER A 360 -12.64 -7.30 17.23
C SER A 360 -13.22 -7.49 18.63
N SER A 361 -14.45 -8.03 18.71
CA SER A 361 -15.11 -8.31 19.98
C SER A 361 -14.33 -9.33 20.82
N LEU A 362 -13.91 -10.44 20.21
CA LEU A 362 -13.14 -11.49 20.88
C LEU A 362 -11.79 -10.99 21.39
N VAL A 363 -11.05 -10.24 20.57
CA VAL A 363 -9.75 -9.66 20.97
C VAL A 363 -9.93 -8.70 22.15
N THR A 364 -10.92 -7.81 22.07
CA THR A 364 -11.18 -6.83 23.13
C THR A 364 -11.51 -7.52 24.46
N THR A 365 -12.34 -8.55 24.37
CA THR A 365 -12.78 -9.36 25.51
C THR A 365 -11.64 -10.15 26.14
N HIS A 366 -10.83 -10.85 25.33
CA HIS A 366 -9.72 -11.68 25.79
C HIS A 366 -8.62 -10.85 26.48
N TRP A 367 -8.35 -9.64 25.98
CA TRP A 367 -7.32 -8.78 26.54
C TRP A 367 -7.74 -8.07 27.83
N HIS A 368 -9.03 -7.74 28.00
CA HIS A 368 -9.48 -6.86 29.09
C HIS A 368 -10.32 -7.53 30.19
N LEU A 369 -10.90 -8.73 29.96
CA LEU A 369 -11.71 -9.43 30.97
C LEU A 369 -10.96 -10.54 31.74
N ARG A 370 -9.62 -10.64 31.61
CA ARG A 370 -8.80 -11.39 32.58
C ARG A 370 -8.64 -10.57 33.87
N VAL A 371 -9.73 -10.45 34.63
CA VAL A 371 -9.73 -10.05 36.06
C VAL A 371 -10.74 -10.90 36.80
#